data_AF-A0A6B3F0F8-F1
#
_entry.id   AF-A0A6B3F0F8-F1
#
_cell.length_a   1.000
_cell.length_b   1.000
_cell.length_c   1.000
_cell.angle_alpha   90.00
_cell.angle_beta   90.00
_cell.angle_gamma   90.00
#
_symmetry.space_group_name_H-M   'P 1'
#
loop_
_entity.id
_entity.type
_entity.pdbx_description
1 polymer ?
#
loop_
_entity_poly.entity_id
_entity_poly.type
_entity_poly.pdbx_seq_one_letter_code
_entity_poly.pdbx_strand_id
1 'polypeptide(L)'
;RSVQDEDAVRKQALASVESVHGVAERMTGLSEYDVLWCERHDRFGASLRVAPLSVSGLLREKLFADRSVTLTSATLKLGGDFNGVGASLGLAPEG
;
A
#
# COMPACT_ATOMS: atom_id res chain seq x y z
N ARG A 1 25.23 0.81 -28.87
CA ARG A 1 24.15 0.44 -27.93
C ARG A 1 22.95 0.07 -28.79
N SER A 2 22.30 -1.08 -28.57
CA SER A 2 21.24 -1.56 -29.46
C SER A 2 19.97 -0.71 -29.30
N VAL A 3 19.16 -0.58 -30.35
CA VAL A 3 17.85 0.09 -30.29
C VAL A 3 16.95 -0.53 -29.21
N GLN A 4 17.05 -1.84 -29.01
CA GLN A 4 16.33 -2.56 -27.94
C GLN A 4 16.72 -2.10 -26.52
N ASP A 5 17.99 -1.74 -26.32
CA ASP A 5 18.47 -1.24 -25.03
C ASP A 5 17.88 0.15 -24.73
N GLU A 6 17.71 0.99 -25.76
CA GLU A 6 17.12 2.32 -25.60
C GLU A 6 15.63 2.26 -25.27
N ASP A 7 14.88 1.36 -25.91
CA ASP A 7 13.47 1.16 -25.60
C ASP A 7 13.25 0.59 -24.19
N ALA A 8 14.12 -0.31 -23.73
CA ALA A 8 14.10 -0.82 -22.37
C ALA A 8 14.33 0.30 -21.34
N VAL A 9 15.33 1.17 -21.59
CA VAL A 9 15.60 2.34 -20.74
C VAL A 9 14.41 3.31 -20.73
N ARG A 10 13.79 3.56 -21.89
CA ARG A 10 12.60 4.42 -21.98
C ARG A 10 11.43 3.87 -21.18
N LYS A 11 11.14 2.56 -21.30
CA LYS A 11 10.06 1.90 -20.54
C LYS A 11 10.31 1.97 -19.04
N GLN A 12 11.56 1.74 -18.60
CA GLN A 12 11.92 1.84 -17.19
C GLN A 12 11.74 3.28 -16.65
N ALA A 13 12.13 4.29 -17.43
CA ALA A 13 11.93 5.68 -17.06
C ALA A 13 10.44 6.04 -16.94
N LEU A 14 9.61 5.58 -17.89
CA LEU A 14 8.17 5.79 -17.85
C LEU A 14 7.54 5.16 -16.60
N ALA A 15 7.84 3.90 -16.31
CA ALA A 15 7.35 3.22 -15.09
C ALA A 15 7.76 3.95 -13.80
N SER A 16 8.95 4.55 -13.80
CA SER A 16 9.43 5.34 -12.65
C SER A 16 8.60 6.61 -12.45
N VAL A 17 8.25 7.29 -13.55
CA VAL A 17 7.40 8.49 -13.52
C VAL A 17 5.96 8.13 -13.13
N GLU A 18 5.41 7.04 -13.66
CA GLU A 18 4.07 6.55 -13.29
C GLU A 18 3.96 6.25 -11.79
N SER A 19 5.00 5.65 -11.20
CA SER A 19 5.05 5.43 -9.75
C SER A 19 5.01 6.75 -8.96
N VAL A 20 5.81 7.74 -9.35
CA VAL A 20 5.78 9.08 -8.73
C VAL A 20 4.41 9.73 -8.88
N HIS A 21 3.81 9.62 -10.07
CA HIS A 21 2.49 10.17 -10.36
C HIS A 21 1.41 9.53 -9.47
N GLY A 22 1.37 8.21 -9.35
CA GLY A 22 0.37 7.52 -8.53
C GLY A 22 0.48 7.86 -7.04
N VAL A 23 1.71 8.02 -6.52
CA VAL A 23 1.92 8.46 -5.14
C VAL A 23 1.50 9.91 -4.95
N ALA A 24 1.83 10.80 -5.90
CA ALA A 24 1.46 12.20 -5.85
C ALA A 24 -0.07 12.38 -5.92
N GLU A 25 -0.75 11.63 -6.79
CA GLU A 25 -2.22 11.64 -6.90
C GLU A 25 -2.87 11.31 -5.56
N ARG A 26 -2.43 10.23 -4.91
CA ARG A 26 -2.90 9.86 -3.55
C ARG A 26 -2.67 10.98 -2.55
N MET A 27 -1.48 11.58 -2.54
CA MET A 27 -1.15 12.68 -1.63
C MET A 27 -2.07 13.88 -1.82
N THR A 28 -2.34 14.27 -3.07
CA THR A 28 -3.22 15.40 -3.39
C THR A 28 -4.69 15.12 -3.12
N GLY A 29 -5.07 13.85 -3.00
CA GLY A 29 -6.41 13.45 -2.59
C GLY A 29 -6.77 13.86 -1.15
N LEU A 30 -5.75 14.15 -0.31
CA LEU A 30 -5.91 14.65 1.06
C LEU A 30 -6.95 13.86 1.88
N SER A 31 -6.92 12.54 1.74
CA SER A 31 -7.81 11.63 2.47
C SER A 31 -7.65 11.80 3.97
N GLU A 32 -8.77 11.86 4.70
CA GLU A 32 -8.77 11.85 6.18
C GLU A 32 -8.23 10.54 6.77
N TYR A 33 -8.12 9.50 5.95
CA TYR A 33 -7.59 8.19 6.33
C TYR A 33 -6.12 7.98 5.97
N ASP A 34 -5.45 9.00 5.43
CA ASP A 34 -4.02 8.96 5.12
C ASP A 34 -3.23 9.87 6.07
N VAL A 35 -2.04 9.40 6.45
CA VAL A 35 -1.04 10.19 7.17
C VAL A 35 0.03 10.62 6.18
N LEU A 36 0.23 11.92 6.04
CA LEU A 36 1.30 12.51 5.23
C LEU A 36 2.36 13.11 6.14
N TRP A 37 3.64 12.88 5.81
CA TRP A 37 4.74 13.51 6.50
C TRP A 37 5.93 13.77 5.58
N CYS A 38 6.79 14.69 6.01
CA CYS A 38 8.05 15.00 5.36
C CYS A 38 9.20 14.47 6.20
N GLU A 39 10.16 13.82 5.56
CA GLU A 39 11.38 13.32 6.16
C GLU A 39 12.57 13.96 5.45
N ARG A 40 13.57 14.43 6.20
CA ARG A 40 14.80 15.01 5.63
C ARG A 40 16.00 14.18 6.05
N HIS A 41 16.72 13.66 5.06
CA HIS A 41 17.88 12.80 5.25
C HIS A 41 19.13 13.48 4.66
N ASP A 42 20.24 13.48 5.41
CA ASP A 42 21.47 14.20 5.01
C ASP A 42 22.02 13.75 3.65
N ARG A 43 21.91 12.44 3.35
CA ARG A 43 22.41 11.87 2.08
C ARG A 43 21.43 12.00 0.90
N PHE A 44 20.13 12.01 1.15
CA PHE A 44 19.11 11.80 0.09
C PHE A 44 18.16 12.99 -0.08
N GLY A 45 18.31 14.03 0.74
CA GLY A 45 17.45 15.21 0.70
C GLY A 45 16.11 14.99 1.40
N ALA A 46 15.11 15.77 1.01
CA ALA A 46 13.76 15.68 1.55
C ALA A 46 12.91 14.66 0.78
N SER A 47 12.07 13.91 1.49
CA SER A 47 11.08 12.99 0.91
C SER A 47 9.72 13.23 1.54
N LEU A 48 8.67 13.09 0.73
CA LEU A 48 7.29 13.06 1.19
C LEU A 48 6.83 11.62 1.26
N ARG A 49 6.06 11.30 2.30
CA ARG A 49 5.55 9.96 2.55
C ARG A 49 4.05 10.03 2.76
N VAL A 50 3.36 8.98 2.37
CA VAL A 50 1.92 8.78 2.60
C VAL A 50 1.69 7.34 3.03
N ALA A 51 0.92 7.14 4.09
CA ALA A 51 0.52 5.82 4.56
C ALA A 51 -0.92 5.83 5.05
N PRO A 52 -1.71 4.77 4.79
CA PRO A 52 -3.06 4.69 5.31
C PRO A 52 -3.08 4.42 6.81
N LEU A 53 -4.08 4.94 7.51
CA LEU A 53 -4.41 4.59 8.89
C LEU A 53 -4.92 3.15 9.04
N SER A 54 -5.48 2.58 7.97
CA SER A 54 -5.98 1.20 7.94
C SER A 54 -5.78 0.56 6.57
N VAL A 55 -5.48 -0.74 6.57
CA VAL A 55 -5.39 -1.56 5.34
C VAL A 55 -6.66 -2.37 5.07
N SER A 56 -7.67 -2.29 5.95
CA SER A 56 -8.88 -3.12 5.89
C SER A 56 -9.64 -2.97 4.56
N GLY A 57 -9.83 -1.73 4.09
CA GLY A 57 -10.47 -1.46 2.79
C GLY A 57 -9.66 -1.99 1.63
N LEU A 58 -8.33 -1.76 1.65
CA LEU A 58 -7.43 -2.21 0.59
C LEU A 58 -7.44 -3.73 0.44
N LEU A 59 -7.39 -4.48 1.55
CA LEU A 59 -7.46 -5.94 1.53
C LEU A 59 -8.82 -6.44 1.07
N ARG A 60 -9.91 -5.82 1.55
CA ARG A 60 -11.27 -6.15 1.12
C ARG A 60 -11.44 -6.01 -0.40
N GLU A 61 -10.96 -4.90 -0.96
CA GLU A 61 -11.15 -4.58 -2.39
C GLU A 61 -10.16 -5.29 -3.31
N LYS A 62 -8.88 -5.40 -2.92
CA LYS A 62 -7.81 -5.86 -3.83
C LYS A 62 -7.41 -7.31 -3.64
N LEU A 63 -7.85 -7.95 -2.56
CA LEU A 63 -7.47 -9.33 -2.25
C LEU A 63 -8.68 -10.22 -2.01
N PHE A 64 -9.55 -9.88 -1.07
CA PHE A 64 -10.66 -10.76 -0.66
C PHE A 64 -11.84 -10.75 -1.64
N ALA A 65 -12.04 -9.67 -2.39
CA ALA A 65 -13.12 -9.58 -3.38
C ALA A 65 -13.02 -10.67 -4.46
N ASP A 66 -11.81 -10.98 -4.93
CA ASP A 66 -11.58 -11.83 -6.10
C ASP A 66 -10.97 -13.19 -5.76
N ARG A 67 -10.58 -13.42 -4.50
CA ARG A 67 -9.81 -14.60 -4.08
C ARG A 67 -10.31 -15.14 -2.74
N SER A 68 -10.46 -16.47 -2.66
CA SER A 68 -10.52 -17.17 -1.38
C SER A 68 -9.14 -17.15 -0.73
N VAL A 69 -9.04 -16.68 0.51
CA VAL A 69 -7.77 -16.52 1.24
C VAL A 69 -7.81 -17.26 2.57
N THR A 70 -6.77 -18.07 2.83
CA THR A 70 -6.53 -18.69 4.15
C THR A 70 -5.47 -17.89 4.89
N LEU A 71 -5.85 -17.27 6.00
CA LEU A 71 -4.94 -16.57 6.90
C LEU A 71 -4.49 -17.53 8.01
N THR A 72 -3.19 -17.78 8.14
CA THR A 72 -2.65 -18.69 9.15
C THR A 72 -1.41 -18.11 9.82
N SER A 73 -1.39 -18.16 11.16
CA SER A 73 -0.24 -17.78 11.97
C SER A 73 -0.41 -18.33 13.38
N ALA A 74 0.70 -18.60 14.07
CA ALA A 74 0.72 -19.01 15.47
C ALA A 74 0.21 -17.91 16.42
N THR A 75 0.21 -16.65 15.98
CA THR A 75 -0.16 -15.48 16.78
C THR A 75 -1.31 -14.68 16.18
N LEU A 76 -2.08 -15.27 15.26
CA LEU A 76 -3.19 -14.57 14.60
C LEU A 76 -4.24 -14.08 15.61
N LYS A 77 -4.43 -14.84 16.68
CA LYS A 77 -5.33 -14.56 17.78
C LYS A 77 -4.62 -13.71 18.84
N LEU A 78 -4.85 -12.40 18.84
CA LEU A 78 -4.40 -11.51 19.90
C LEU A 78 -5.47 -11.46 21.00
N GLY A 79 -5.23 -12.13 22.12
CA GLY A 79 -5.98 -11.88 23.36
C GLY A 79 -7.35 -12.54 23.53
N GLY A 80 -7.76 -13.49 22.69
CA GLY A 80 -8.91 -14.35 23.04
C GLY A 80 -9.91 -14.67 21.93
N ASP A 81 -9.93 -13.92 20.83
CA ASP A 81 -10.74 -14.23 19.63
C ASP A 81 -10.11 -13.68 18.33
N PHE A 82 -10.82 -13.83 17.20
CA PHE A 82 -10.41 -13.32 15.88
C PHE A 82 -11.10 -12.02 15.48
N ASN A 83 -11.98 -11.46 16.31
CA ASN A 83 -12.78 -10.29 15.93
C ASN A 83 -11.89 -9.05 15.70
N GLY A 84 -10.93 -8.83 16.58
CA GLY A 84 -9.99 -7.70 16.45
C GLY A 84 -9.13 -7.78 15.19
N VAL A 85 -8.51 -8.94 14.94
CA VAL A 85 -7.68 -9.14 13.73
C VAL A 85 -8.54 -9.13 12.47
N GLY A 86 -9.72 -9.77 12.50
CA GLY A 86 -10.66 -9.79 11.39
C GLY A 86 -11.08 -8.38 10.98
N ALA A 87 -11.47 -7.53 11.94
CA ALA A 87 -11.81 -6.14 11.68
C ALA A 87 -10.63 -5.35 11.07
N SER A 88 -9.41 -5.52 11.61
CA SER A 88 -8.21 -4.83 11.09
C SER A 88 -7.85 -5.22 9.64
N LEU A 89 -8.22 -6.44 9.24
CA LEU A 89 -8.02 -6.95 7.88
C LEU A 89 -9.22 -6.65 6.97
N GLY A 90 -10.33 -6.15 7.50
CA GLY A 90 -11.52 -5.84 6.72
C GLY A 90 -12.47 -7.01 6.52
N LEU A 91 -12.46 -8.00 7.41
CA LEU A 91 -13.46 -9.07 7.50
C LEU A 91 -14.64 -8.64 8.38
N ALA A 92 -15.82 -9.20 8.14
CA ALA A 92 -16.98 -8.96 9.02
C ALA A 92 -16.78 -9.66 10.38
N PRO A 93 -17.33 -9.13 11.49
CA PRO A 93 -17.36 -9.83 12.77
C PRO A 93 -18.04 -11.20 12.60
N GLU A 94 -17.60 -12.19 13.36
CA GLU A 94 -18.35 -13.44 13.48
C GLU A 94 -19.71 -13.11 14.11
N GLY A 95 -20.80 -13.54 13.47
CA GLY A 95 -22.15 -13.46 14.01
C GLY A 95 -22.37 -14.52 15.08
#